data_AF-A0A382WPK3-F1
#
_entry.id   AF-A0A382WPK3-F1
#
_cell.length_a   1.000
_cell.length_b   1.000
_cell.length_c   1.000
_cell.angle_alpha   90.00
_cell.angle_beta   90.00
_cell.angle_gamma   90.00
#
_symmetry.space_group_name_H-M   'P 1'
#
loop_
_entity.id
_entity.type
_entity.pdbx_description
1 polymer ?
#
loop_
_entity_poly.entity_id
_entity_poly.type
_entity_poly.pdbx_seq_one_letter_code
_entity_poly.pdbx_strand_id
1 'polypeptide(L)'
;MTRLAAECIGTVFYIGKLPFAPGTWASLIATIFWYFLFTNIDLFFLPIVTIFLLILGYIASDRIVKNSKEHDPSRIVIDEWVGQWITFTMLPVNIYTGVIGFIAFRIIDIVKPGPVKRMERLPG
;
A
#
# COMPACT_ATOMS: atom_id res chain seq x y z
N MET A 1 -14.74 10.93 -8.76
CA MET A 1 -13.70 10.10 -9.40
C MET A 1 -14.33 9.15 -10.40
N THR A 2 -13.79 9.08 -11.62
CA THR A 2 -14.25 8.13 -12.65
C THR A 2 -13.83 6.71 -12.30
N ARG A 3 -14.49 5.69 -12.87
CA ARG A 3 -14.14 4.27 -12.63
C ARG A 3 -12.69 3.97 -13.03
N LEU A 4 -12.24 4.54 -14.14
CA LEU A 4 -10.87 4.34 -14.64
C LEU A 4 -9.83 4.95 -13.69
N ALA A 5 -10.08 6.16 -13.17
CA ALA A 5 -9.20 6.77 -12.17
C ALA A 5 -9.15 5.96 -10.86
N ALA A 6 -10.30 5.46 -10.39
CA ALA A 6 -10.36 4.62 -9.20
C ALA A 6 -9.57 3.32 -9.39
N GLU A 7 -9.74 2.63 -10.53
CA GLU A 7 -8.96 1.42 -10.86
C GLU A 7 -7.45 1.73 -10.94
N CYS A 8 -7.04 2.82 -11.59
CA CYS A 8 -5.63 3.22 -11.62
C CYS A 8 -5.07 3.47 -10.22
N ILE A 9 -5.81 4.13 -9.33
CA ILE A 9 -5.34 4.42 -7.97
C ILE A 9 -5.33 3.15 -7.12
N GLY A 10 -6.46 2.43 -7.04
CA GLY A 10 -6.62 1.26 -6.18
C GLY A 10 -5.70 0.12 -6.56
N THR A 11 -5.45 -0.10 -7.86
CA THR A 11 -4.52 -1.15 -8.33
C THR A 11 -3.07 -0.67 -8.45
N VAL A 12 -2.78 0.58 -8.08
CA VAL A 12 -1.49 1.25 -8.25
C VAL A 12 -0.96 1.11 -9.67
N PHE A 13 -1.61 1.78 -10.62
CA PHE A 13 -1.31 1.72 -12.05
C PHE A 13 -1.29 0.28 -12.60
N TYR A 14 -2.26 -0.54 -12.21
CA TYR A 14 -2.43 -1.94 -12.62
C TYR A 14 -1.40 -2.94 -12.10
N ILE A 15 -0.52 -2.54 -11.17
CA ILE A 15 0.37 -3.46 -10.43
C ILE A 15 -0.43 -4.54 -9.72
N GLY A 16 -1.58 -4.18 -9.14
CA GLY A 16 -2.50 -5.13 -8.50
C GLY A 16 -3.11 -6.18 -9.43
N LYS A 17 -2.87 -6.08 -10.74
CA LYS A 17 -3.28 -7.10 -11.73
C LYS A 17 -2.14 -8.03 -12.15
N LEU A 18 -0.94 -7.84 -11.61
CA LEU A 18 0.17 -8.75 -11.85
C LEU A 18 -0.14 -10.16 -11.29
N PRO A 19 0.34 -11.22 -11.96
CA PRO A 19 0.04 -12.58 -11.56
C PRO A 19 0.75 -12.93 -10.25
N PHE A 20 0.11 -13.78 -9.44
CA PHE A 20 0.62 -14.34 -8.18
C PHE A 20 0.92 -13.28 -7.11
N ALA A 21 0.14 -13.30 -6.02
CA ALA A 21 0.32 -12.43 -4.84
C ALA A 21 0.50 -10.92 -5.18
N PRO A 22 -0.53 -10.25 -5.74
CA PRO A 22 -0.44 -8.87 -6.21
C PRO A 22 0.05 -7.87 -5.14
N GLY A 23 -0.30 -8.07 -3.86
CA GLY A 23 0.22 -7.27 -2.75
C GLY A 23 1.74 -7.36 -2.59
N THR A 24 2.37 -8.48 -2.95
CA THR A 24 3.84 -8.61 -2.92
C THR A 24 4.49 -7.75 -4.00
N TRP A 25 3.91 -7.72 -5.21
CA TRP A 25 4.37 -6.82 -6.28
C TRP A 25 4.23 -5.36 -5.88
N ALA A 26 3.10 -4.99 -5.27
CA ALA A 26 2.88 -3.64 -4.77
C ALA A 26 3.90 -3.24 -3.70
N SER A 27 4.12 -4.06 -2.67
CA SER A 27 5.12 -3.78 -1.63
C SER A 27 6.56 -3.71 -2.17
N LEU A 28 6.92 -4.58 -3.12
CA LEU A 28 8.25 -4.59 -3.71
C LEU A 28 8.49 -3.31 -4.53
N ILE A 29 7.55 -2.96 -5.41
CA ILE A 29 7.67 -1.77 -6.26
C ILE A 29 7.58 -0.50 -5.40
N ALA A 30 6.74 -0.48 -4.35
CA ALA A 30 6.70 0.63 -3.38
C ALA A 30 8.06 0.84 -2.71
N THR A 31 8.77 -0.23 -2.37
CA THR A 31 10.12 -0.18 -1.78
C THR A 31 11.16 0.37 -2.76
N ILE A 32 11.10 -0.08 -4.02
CA ILE A 32 11.98 0.44 -5.08
C ILE A 32 11.74 1.94 -5.30
N PHE A 33 10.48 2.35 -5.40
CA PHE A 33 10.10 3.76 -5.55
C PHE A 33 10.51 4.59 -4.35
N TRP A 34 10.32 4.08 -3.14
CA TRP A 34 10.77 4.76 -1.92
C TRP A 34 12.28 5.04 -1.97
N TYR A 35 13.09 4.04 -2.31
CA TYR A 35 14.54 4.18 -2.37
C TYR A 35 14.96 5.26 -3.37
N PHE A 36 14.46 5.22 -4.61
CA PHE A 36 14.88 6.16 -5.65
C PHE A 36 14.30 7.57 -5.48
N LEU A 37 13.06 7.71 -5.00
CA LEU A 37 12.40 9.00 -4.89
C LEU A 37 12.85 9.79 -3.65
N PHE A 38 13.17 9.13 -2.55
CA PHE A 38 13.39 9.80 -1.26
C PHE A 38 14.86 9.87 -0.82
N THR A 39 15.82 9.35 -1.60
CA THR A 39 17.26 9.40 -1.25
C THR A 39 17.76 10.82 -0.97
N ASN A 40 17.28 11.82 -1.72
CA ASN A 40 17.73 13.22 -1.60
C ASN A 40 16.58 14.18 -1.22
N ILE A 41 15.52 13.66 -0.60
CA ILE A 41 14.34 14.44 -0.23
C ILE A 41 14.26 14.54 1.29
N ASP A 42 13.68 15.63 1.77
CA ASP A 42 13.39 15.81 3.18
C ASP A 42 12.54 14.66 3.73
N LEU A 43 12.95 14.13 4.88
CA LEU A 43 12.32 13.05 5.62
C LEU A 43 10.82 13.29 5.88
N PHE A 44 10.40 14.54 6.05
CA PHE A 44 9.01 14.93 6.29
C PHE A 44 8.12 14.83 5.06
N PHE A 45 8.68 14.77 3.86
CA PHE A 45 7.88 14.68 2.63
C PHE A 45 7.17 13.33 2.50
N LEU A 46 7.83 12.23 2.89
CA LEU A 46 7.28 10.88 2.81
C LEU A 46 5.95 10.73 3.57
N PRO A 47 5.83 11.09 4.86
CA PRO A 47 4.55 10.99 5.57
C PRO A 47 3.45 11.86 4.96
N ILE A 48 3.76 13.05 4.41
CA ILE A 48 2.75 13.90 3.75
C ILE A 48 2.16 13.19 2.53
N VAL A 49 3.02 12.68 1.63
CA VAL A 49 2.55 11.94 0.44
C VAL A 49 1.84 10.65 0.84
N THR A 50 2.31 9.97 1.88
CA THR A 50 1.70 8.73 2.38
C THR A 50 0.28 8.97 2.91
N ILE A 51 0.05 10.03 3.69
CA ILE A 51 -1.30 10.42 4.17
C ILE A 51 -2.19 10.79 2.98
N PHE A 52 -1.67 11.53 2.02
CA PHE A 52 -2.42 11.87 0.80
C PHE A 52 -2.85 10.62 0.02
N LEU A 53 -1.94 9.66 -0.17
CA LEU A 53 -2.23 8.39 -0.84
C LEU A 53 -3.19 7.52 -0.04
N LEU A 54 -3.13 7.53 1.28
CA LEU A 54 -4.09 6.83 2.14
C LEU A 54 -5.51 7.33 1.89
N ILE A 55 -5.71 8.65 1.87
CA ILE A 55 -7.02 9.27 1.61
C ILE A 55 -7.50 8.94 0.19
N LEU A 56 -6.64 9.09 -0.81
CA LEU A 56 -6.99 8.74 -2.20
C LEU A 56 -7.31 7.26 -2.35
N GLY A 57 -6.54 6.38 -1.72
CA GLY A 57 -6.73 4.95 -1.73
C GLY A 57 -8.03 4.53 -1.10
N TYR A 58 -8.43 5.15 0.01
CA TYR A 58 -9.75 4.92 0.61
C TYR A 58 -10.89 5.28 -0.35
N ILE A 59 -10.86 6.48 -0.94
CA ILE A 59 -11.90 6.93 -1.89
C ILE A 59 -11.93 6.02 -3.14
N ALA A 60 -10.76 5.58 -3.62
CA ALA A 60 -10.65 4.70 -4.78
C ALA A 60 -11.20 3.31 -4.48
N SER A 61 -10.86 2.74 -3.33
CA SER A 61 -11.30 1.42 -2.89
C SER A 61 -12.82 1.39 -2.69
N ASP A 62 -13.39 2.38 -1.99
CA ASP A 62 -14.84 2.52 -1.83
C ASP A 62 -15.55 2.60 -3.20
N ARG A 63 -14.97 3.33 -4.14
CA ARG A 63 -15.53 3.45 -5.50
C ARG A 63 -15.42 2.15 -6.28
N ILE A 64 -14.33 1.38 -6.16
CA ILE A 64 -14.17 0.08 -6.83
C ILE A 64 -15.18 -0.90 -6.25
N VAL A 65 -15.23 -1.04 -4.92
CA VAL A 65 -16.12 -1.98 -4.22
C VAL A 65 -17.58 -1.72 -4.57
N LYS A 66 -18.06 -0.47 -4.50
CA LYS A 66 -19.45 -0.10 -4.87
C LYS A 66 -19.82 -0.40 -6.32
N ASN A 67 -18.85 -0.40 -7.24
CA ASN A 67 -19.08 -0.66 -8.66
C ASN A 67 -18.77 -2.10 -9.07
N SER A 68 -18.17 -2.90 -8.18
CA SER A 68 -17.86 -4.29 -8.40
C SER A 68 -18.88 -5.17 -7.67
N LYS A 69 -19.15 -6.36 -8.19
CA LYS A 69 -19.89 -7.40 -7.44
C LYS A 69 -18.94 -8.27 -6.61
N GLU A 70 -17.65 -7.93 -6.59
CA GLU A 70 -16.61 -8.68 -5.91
C GLU A 70 -16.55 -8.24 -4.45
N HIS A 71 -16.61 -9.22 -3.55
CA HIS A 71 -16.36 -8.99 -2.14
C HIS A 71 -14.83 -8.99 -1.96
N ASP A 72 -14.27 -7.84 -1.58
CA ASP A 72 -12.84 -7.63 -1.31
C ASP A 72 -11.90 -8.01 -2.50
N PRO A 73 -11.84 -7.16 -3.54
CA PRO A 73 -11.04 -7.46 -4.72
C PRO A 73 -9.54 -7.45 -4.39
N SER A 74 -8.89 -8.62 -4.42
CA SER A 74 -7.42 -8.79 -4.22
C SER A 74 -6.52 -7.94 -5.14
N ARG A 75 -7.11 -7.30 -6.17
CA ARG A 75 -6.40 -6.36 -7.06
C ARG A 75 -6.24 -4.96 -6.49
N ILE A 76 -7.02 -4.60 -5.47
CA ILE A 76 -6.83 -3.35 -4.74
C ILE A 76 -5.60 -3.56 -3.88
N VAL A 77 -4.52 -2.85 -4.20
CA VAL A 77 -3.21 -3.03 -3.55
C VAL A 77 -2.57 -1.73 -3.08
N ILE A 78 -3.37 -0.66 -3.01
CA ILE A 78 -2.90 0.66 -2.59
C ILE A 78 -2.60 0.69 -1.09
N ASP A 79 -3.28 -0.13 -0.30
CA ASP A 79 -3.02 -0.35 1.11
C ASP A 79 -1.65 -1.00 1.35
N GLU A 80 -1.19 -1.93 0.53
CA GLU A 80 0.17 -2.45 0.62
C GLU A 80 1.22 -1.40 0.25
N TRP A 81 0.94 -0.56 -0.75
CA TRP A 81 1.85 0.52 -1.12
C TRP A 81 1.97 1.56 0.01
N VAL A 82 0.84 2.00 0.53
CA VAL A 82 0.78 2.97 1.64
C VAL A 82 1.38 2.36 2.90
N GLY A 83 1.05 1.12 3.26
CA GLY A 83 1.60 0.42 4.43
C GLY A 83 3.11 0.25 4.35
N GLN A 84 3.65 -0.03 3.17
CA GLN A 84 5.08 -0.09 2.94
C GLN A 84 5.75 1.28 3.18
N TRP A 85 5.16 2.38 2.72
CA TRP A 85 5.70 3.73 2.94
C TRP A 85 5.53 4.23 4.38
N ILE A 86 4.45 3.83 5.07
CA ILE A 86 4.32 4.02 6.53
C ILE A 86 5.49 3.36 7.25
N THR A 87 5.84 2.12 6.87
CA THR A 87 6.95 1.37 7.47
C THR A 87 8.30 2.09 7.33
N PHE A 88 8.49 2.84 6.23
CA PHE A 88 9.72 3.60 6.00
C PHE A 88 9.70 5.04 6.53
N THR A 89 8.59 5.49 7.09
CA THR A 89 8.44 6.87 7.56
C THR A 89 9.44 7.19 8.67
N MET A 90 10.10 8.34 8.57
CA MET A 90 11.13 8.81 9.52
C MET A 90 12.39 7.91 9.62
N LEU A 91 12.61 7.00 8.66
CA LEU A 91 13.80 6.15 8.59
C LEU A 91 14.81 6.64 7.53
N PRO A 92 16.12 6.39 7.73
CA PRO A 92 17.13 6.73 6.74
C PRO A 92 16.99 5.88 5.48
N VAL A 93 17.11 6.52 4.31
CA VAL A 93 17.03 5.85 3.01
C VAL A 93 18.33 5.12 2.71
N ASN A 94 18.31 3.79 2.88
CA ASN A 94 19.41 2.91 2.53
C ASN A 94 18.88 1.48 2.25
N ILE A 95 19.73 0.63 1.68
CA ILE A 95 19.37 -0.73 1.27
C ILE A 95 18.95 -1.59 2.47
N TYR A 96 19.59 -1.45 3.63
CA TYR A 96 19.25 -2.21 4.83
C TYR A 96 17.85 -1.87 5.34
N THR A 97 17.53 -0.58 5.44
CA THR A 97 16.17 -0.10 5.77
C THR A 97 15.15 -0.65 4.78
N GLY A 98 15.45 -0.59 3.47
CA GLY A 98 14.56 -1.09 2.43
C GLY A 98 14.26 -2.58 2.55
N VAL A 99 15.29 -3.42 2.69
CA VAL A 99 15.13 -4.88 2.82
C VAL A 99 14.42 -5.25 4.12
N ILE A 100 14.87 -4.69 5.25
CA ILE A 100 14.29 -5.01 6.57
C ILE A 100 12.83 -4.54 6.63
N GLY A 101 12.53 -3.32 6.19
CA GLY A 101 11.17 -2.80 6.22
C GLY A 101 10.24 -3.51 5.24
N PHE A 102 10.71 -3.93 4.06
CA PHE A 102 9.93 -4.80 3.16
C PHE A 102 9.56 -6.12 3.84
N ILE A 103 10.55 -6.83 4.39
CA ILE A 103 10.31 -8.12 5.05
C ILE A 103 9.42 -7.96 6.27
N ALA A 104 9.70 -6.98 7.13
CA ALA A 104 8.92 -6.72 8.34
C ALA A 104 7.46 -6.38 8.01
N PHE A 105 7.23 -5.50 7.03
CA PHE A 105 5.88 -5.17 6.57
C PHE A 105 5.14 -6.41 6.07
N ARG A 106 5.74 -7.20 5.15
CA ARG A 106 5.10 -8.41 4.61
C ARG A 106 4.79 -9.44 5.69
N ILE A 107 5.69 -9.64 6.66
CA ILE A 107 5.43 -10.56 7.77
C ILE A 107 4.24 -10.08 8.60
N ILE A 108 4.19 -8.80 8.97
CA ILE A 108 3.12 -8.24 9.80
C ILE A 108 1.77 -8.24 9.04
N ASP A 109 1.78 -7.88 7.76
CA ASP A 109 0.61 -7.85 6.87
C ASP A 109 0.00 -9.24 6.67
N ILE A 110 0.84 -10.28 6.53
CA ILE A 110 0.39 -11.66 6.36
C ILE A 110 -0.03 -12.30 7.69
N VAL A 111 0.73 -12.09 8.77
CA VAL A 111 0.48 -12.73 10.08
C VAL A 111 -0.65 -12.04 10.84
N LYS A 112 -0.83 -10.73 10.64
CA LYS A 112 -1.82 -9.87 11.32
C LYS A 112 -1.87 -10.11 12.84
N PRO A 113 -0.76 -9.93 13.58
CA PRO A 113 -0.71 -10.31 14.99
C PRO A 113 -1.66 -9.50 15.88
N GLY A 114 -2.24 -10.15 16.89
CA GLY A 114 -2.95 -9.51 18.00
C GLY A 114 -4.22 -8.73 17.60
N PRO A 115 -4.29 -7.41 17.84
CA PRO A 115 -5.49 -6.61 17.61
C PRO A 115 -5.87 -6.50 16.13
N VAL A 116 -4.91 -6.58 15.21
CA VAL A 116 -5.15 -6.47 13.76
C VAL A 116 -6.13 -7.56 13.29
N LYS A 117 -5.90 -8.82 13.69
CA LYS A 117 -6.81 -9.93 13.41
C LYS A 117 -8.19 -9.79 14.07
N ARG A 118 -8.31 -9.02 15.15
CA ARG A 118 -9.61 -8.75 15.79
C ARG A 118 -10.40 -7.71 15.00
N MET A 119 -9.72 -6.76 14.36
CA MET A 119 -10.36 -5.71 13.56
C MET A 119 -11.02 -6.25 12.29
N GLU A 120 -10.54 -7.37 11.73
CA GLU A 120 -11.19 -8.04 10.59
C GLU A 120 -12.62 -8.52 10.89
N ARG A 121 -13.01 -8.60 12.17
CA ARG A 121 -14.36 -9.01 12.60
C ARG A 121 -15.31 -7.83 12.78
N LEU A 122 -14.83 -6.60 12.66
CA LEU A 122 -15.67 -5.41 12.79
C LEU A 122 -16.48 -5.24 11.49
N PRO A 123 -17.76 -4.85 11.58
CA PRO A 123 -18.51 -4.47 10.40
C PRO A 123 -17.88 -3.21 9.78
N GLY A 124 -17.62 -3.27 8.47
CA GLY A 124 -17.12 -2.17 7.64
C GLY A 124 -18.20 -1.56 6.76
#